data_AF-A0A9D2L2J8-F1
#
_entry.id   AF-A0A9D2L2J8-F1
#
_cell.length_a   1.000
_cell.length_b   1.000
_cell.length_c   1.000
_cell.angle_alpha   90.00
_cell.angle_beta   90.00
_cell.angle_gamma   90.00
#
_symmetry.space_group_name_H-M   'P 1'
#
loop_
_entity.id
_entity.type
_entity.pdbx_description
1 polymer ?
#
loop_
_entity_poly.entity_id
_entity_poly.type
_entity_poly.pdbx_seq_one_letter_code
_entity_poly.pdbx_strand_id
1 'polypeptide(L)'
;MTDNNRPARKPDGIRQEGDVSLFEEEELLEEDLFSEEETVPQPRRRPKYRRTASRDTHSRSKTHSEKRSNAGRRGHNASRPSSRKRKRRLERSDYIHLALFAVILLMVLTAAIRLIIWNIGVDSGYDPNADTSEFDTEPQDYIQPMDASLLEGHEDDGIDTIVCLGNAPFSDDRGSYGLATLIAEKCSATVYNCAFPGSYLSMKYQDYSDSYPQDALSLYLVTASLCGGDFTLMEHAAGLVEDKETTHEALETLENVDFSTVDMIVIMYDLSDYMDDRPVMDENNDINLITWNGALNASIQLIQQTYPYIRIVVLSPSYGQFTDADGNLVNADTEDLGNGTLPDYVLHEINVAMANGVSILDNYYGSVTENQAAECLTDGYHLNEAGRERIAKRFAEKIFLIQEEE
;
A
#
# COMPACT_ATOMS: atom_id res chain seq x y z
N MET A 1 46.75 7.11 -73.01
CA MET A 1 47.14 5.70 -72.76
C MET A 1 46.27 5.22 -71.61
N THR A 2 45.03 4.79 -71.88
CA THR A 2 44.59 3.39 -72.19
C THR A 2 44.73 2.49 -70.96
N ASP A 3 43.62 2.24 -70.23
CA ASP A 3 42.78 1.01 -70.25
C ASP A 3 43.33 -0.06 -69.27
N ASN A 4 42.59 -0.84 -68.48
CA ASN A 4 41.18 -1.28 -68.41
C ASN A 4 40.95 -1.71 -66.93
N ASN A 5 39.84 -1.43 -66.23
CA ASN A 5 38.46 -1.92 -66.39
C ASN A 5 38.13 -3.14 -65.49
N ARG A 6 36.90 -3.09 -64.95
CA ARG A 6 36.36 -3.75 -63.74
C ARG A 6 35.67 -5.11 -64.10
N PRO A 7 34.76 -5.69 -63.27
CA PRO A 7 34.85 -7.00 -62.60
C PRO A 7 33.88 -8.10 -63.16
N ALA A 8 33.84 -9.30 -62.57
CA ALA A 8 32.77 -10.29 -62.75
C ALA A 8 32.49 -11.00 -61.39
N ARG A 9 31.34 -10.85 -60.71
CA ARG A 9 29.91 -11.21 -60.93
C ARG A 9 29.56 -12.67 -60.53
N LYS A 10 28.58 -12.77 -59.60
CA LYS A 10 27.83 -13.95 -59.12
C LYS A 10 27.27 -14.83 -60.25
N PRO A 11 26.68 -15.99 -59.90
CA PRO A 11 25.39 -16.37 -60.45
C PRO A 11 24.25 -16.33 -59.41
N ASP A 12 23.12 -15.83 -59.89
CA ASP A 12 21.73 -15.96 -59.42
C ASP A 12 21.30 -17.46 -59.36
N GLY A 13 20.24 -17.93 -58.71
CA GLY A 13 19.07 -17.35 -58.05
C GLY A 13 17.99 -18.44 -57.88
N ILE A 14 16.80 -18.01 -57.40
CA ILE A 14 15.46 -18.63 -57.54
C ILE A 14 14.91 -19.50 -56.37
N ARG A 15 14.13 -18.81 -55.52
CA ARG A 15 12.76 -19.08 -54.97
C ARG A 15 12.06 -20.45 -55.21
N GLN A 16 11.49 -21.00 -54.12
CA GLN A 16 10.06 -21.29 -53.87
C GLN A 16 9.94 -21.80 -52.41
N GLU A 17 9.26 -21.10 -51.50
CA GLU A 17 7.83 -21.20 -51.15
C GLU A 17 7.36 -22.64 -50.84
N GLY A 18 6.97 -22.83 -49.58
CA GLY A 18 6.46 -24.07 -49.01
C GLY A 18 6.10 -23.85 -47.54
N ASP A 19 5.04 -23.08 -47.31
CA ASP A 19 4.22 -23.13 -46.10
C ASP A 19 3.83 -24.58 -45.81
N VAL A 20 3.76 -24.95 -44.52
CA VAL A 20 2.59 -25.59 -43.88
C VAL A 20 2.95 -25.83 -42.41
N SER A 21 2.25 -25.05 -41.58
CA SER A 21 1.92 -25.25 -40.17
C SER A 21 1.63 -26.71 -39.81
N LEU A 22 1.94 -27.10 -38.57
CA LEU A 22 1.22 -28.12 -37.79
C LEU A 22 1.95 -28.30 -36.46
N PHE A 23 1.59 -27.52 -35.44
CA PHE A 23 1.42 -28.05 -34.09
C PHE A 23 0.20 -27.36 -33.49
N GLU A 24 -0.77 -28.22 -33.20
CA GLU A 24 -2.17 -27.94 -32.95
C GLU A 24 -2.40 -27.25 -31.60
N GLU A 25 -3.21 -26.20 -31.64
CA GLU A 25 -4.16 -25.88 -30.58
C GLU A 25 -5.18 -27.00 -30.49
N GLU A 26 -5.32 -27.65 -29.32
CA GLU A 26 -6.58 -28.19 -28.81
C GLU A 26 -6.35 -28.72 -27.38
N GLU A 27 -6.69 -27.93 -26.36
CA GLU A 27 -7.50 -28.44 -25.24
C GLU A 27 -8.19 -27.27 -24.53
N LEU A 28 -9.21 -26.75 -25.21
CA LEU A 28 -10.33 -26.03 -24.60
C LEU A 28 -11.28 -27.08 -24.01
N LEU A 29 -11.36 -27.14 -22.69
CA LEU A 29 -12.53 -27.64 -21.97
C LEU A 29 -12.86 -26.68 -20.83
N GLU A 30 -13.73 -25.73 -21.15
CA GLU A 30 -14.72 -25.22 -20.19
C GLU A 30 -15.68 -26.37 -19.86
N GLU A 31 -15.90 -26.66 -18.58
CA GLU A 31 -17.25 -26.67 -18.00
C GLU A 31 -17.18 -26.80 -16.46
N ASP A 32 -17.59 -25.70 -15.86
CA ASP A 32 -18.56 -25.62 -14.77
C ASP A 32 -18.18 -25.86 -13.29
N LEU A 33 -18.62 -24.83 -12.55
CA LEU A 33 -19.25 -24.88 -11.24
C LEU A 33 -18.32 -24.70 -10.03
N PHE A 34 -18.13 -23.45 -9.60
CA PHE A 34 -18.55 -23.01 -8.26
C PHE A 34 -18.60 -21.46 -8.22
N SER A 35 -19.78 -20.93 -8.49
CA SER A 35 -20.18 -19.57 -8.13
C SER A 35 -20.71 -19.59 -6.70
N GLU A 36 -19.92 -19.12 -5.74
CA GLU A 36 -20.47 -18.60 -4.48
C GLU A 36 -20.33 -17.08 -4.49
N GLU A 37 -21.29 -16.46 -5.17
CA GLU A 37 -21.54 -15.02 -5.08
C GLU A 37 -22.18 -14.75 -3.71
N GLU A 38 -21.38 -14.29 -2.75
CA GLU A 38 -21.88 -13.86 -1.45
C GLU A 38 -22.61 -12.52 -1.62
N THR A 39 -23.93 -12.59 -1.73
CA THR A 39 -24.82 -11.44 -1.85
C THR A 39 -24.76 -10.57 -0.59
N VAL A 40 -24.07 -9.42 -0.68
CA VAL A 40 -24.16 -8.35 0.31
C VAL A 40 -25.52 -7.64 0.19
N PRO A 41 -26.33 -7.53 1.26
CA PRO A 41 -27.64 -6.87 1.16
C PRO A 41 -27.51 -5.35 1.15
N GLN A 42 -27.97 -4.71 0.07
CA GLN A 42 -28.17 -3.26 0.01
C GLN A 42 -29.20 -2.76 1.06
N PRO A 43 -28.99 -1.57 1.65
CA PRO A 43 -29.91 -0.99 2.62
C PRO A 43 -31.22 -0.53 1.97
N ARG A 44 -32.33 -1.01 2.55
CA ARG A 44 -33.70 -0.62 2.17
C ARG A 44 -33.93 0.89 2.32
N ARG A 45 -34.33 1.51 1.21
CA ARG A 45 -34.89 2.86 1.11
C ARG A 45 -36.06 3.06 2.09
N ARG A 46 -35.96 4.08 2.94
CA ARG A 46 -37.06 4.58 3.79
C ARG A 46 -38.17 5.21 2.91
N PRO A 47 -39.46 4.96 3.17
CA PRO A 47 -40.52 5.63 2.42
C PRO A 47 -40.72 7.07 2.92
N LYS A 48 -40.80 7.99 1.94
CA LYS A 48 -41.12 9.41 2.11
C LYS A 48 -42.54 9.58 2.65
N TYR A 49 -42.66 10.30 3.76
CA TYR A 49 -43.92 10.70 4.37
C TYR A 49 -44.61 11.75 3.47
N ARG A 50 -45.82 11.42 2.99
CA ARG A 50 -46.64 12.31 2.15
C ARG A 50 -47.47 13.22 3.06
N ARG A 51 -47.24 14.53 2.95
CA ARG A 51 -48.08 15.60 3.52
C ARG A 51 -49.48 15.53 2.91
N THR A 52 -50.51 15.50 3.76
CA THR A 52 -51.83 16.05 3.45
C THR A 52 -52.29 16.91 4.61
N ALA A 53 -52.46 18.19 4.32
CA ALA A 53 -53.04 19.18 5.20
C ALA A 53 -54.51 18.88 5.47
N SER A 54 -54.96 19.06 6.70
CA SER A 54 -56.32 19.49 6.97
C SER A 54 -56.34 20.42 8.18
N ARG A 55 -57.16 21.44 7.99
CA ARG A 55 -57.34 22.68 8.73
C ARG A 55 -58.36 22.46 9.84
N ASP A 56 -58.40 23.43 10.76
CA ASP A 56 -59.58 23.86 11.51
C ASP A 56 -60.08 22.98 12.66
N THR A 57 -59.85 23.39 13.92
CA THR A 57 -60.65 24.42 14.61
C THR A 57 -60.37 24.40 16.12
N HIS A 58 -60.32 25.61 16.66
CA HIS A 58 -60.17 25.90 18.08
C HIS A 58 -61.50 25.79 18.82
N SER A 59 -61.42 25.23 20.02
CA SER A 59 -62.12 25.59 21.26
C SER A 59 -63.58 26.05 21.19
N ARG A 60 -64.46 25.41 22.00
CA ARG A 60 -65.02 26.09 23.19
C ARG A 60 -65.97 25.20 24.01
N SER A 61 -65.70 25.24 25.31
CA SER A 61 -66.65 25.49 26.40
C SER A 61 -67.30 24.31 27.15
N LYS A 62 -67.15 24.45 28.48
CA LYS A 62 -68.14 24.30 29.57
C LYS A 62 -68.23 22.97 30.33
N THR A 63 -67.61 23.01 31.52
CA THR A 63 -68.20 22.86 32.86
C THR A 63 -69.40 21.93 33.06
N HIS A 64 -69.24 20.90 33.90
CA HIS A 64 -70.01 20.58 35.12
C HIS A 64 -69.53 19.23 35.68
N SER A 65 -68.94 19.19 36.88
CA SER A 65 -69.53 18.90 38.20
C SER A 65 -69.76 17.41 38.52
N GLU A 66 -69.11 17.03 39.63
CA GLU A 66 -69.56 16.08 40.66
C GLU A 66 -69.61 14.56 40.39
N LYS A 67 -68.79 13.87 41.20
CA LYS A 67 -69.07 12.65 41.98
C LYS A 67 -70.44 12.01 41.72
N ARG A 68 -70.47 10.70 41.42
CA ARG A 68 -71.09 9.71 42.33
C ARG A 68 -71.03 8.26 41.84
N SER A 69 -70.79 7.41 42.84
CA SER A 69 -71.37 6.08 43.07
C SER A 69 -71.26 5.04 41.96
N ASN A 70 -70.27 4.17 42.17
CA ASN A 70 -70.34 2.76 41.82
C ASN A 70 -71.44 2.09 42.67
N ALA A 71 -72.47 1.55 42.03
CA ALA A 71 -73.49 0.72 42.64
C ALA A 71 -73.72 -0.49 41.74
N GLY A 72 -73.16 -1.64 42.15
CA GLY A 72 -73.48 -2.92 41.55
C GLY A 72 -74.82 -3.45 42.01
N ARG A 73 -75.37 -4.42 41.28
CA ARG A 73 -76.15 -5.54 41.86
C ARG A 73 -76.52 -6.58 40.82
N ARG A 74 -76.07 -7.81 41.07
CA ARG A 74 -76.80 -9.09 41.02
C ARG A 74 -75.80 -10.08 41.62
N GLY A 75 -75.91 -10.56 42.85
CA GLY A 75 -77.10 -10.98 43.58
C GLY A 75 -77.23 -12.49 43.42
N HIS A 76 -76.67 -13.26 44.35
CA HIS A 76 -77.37 -14.33 45.09
C HIS A 76 -76.41 -15.02 46.06
N ASN A 77 -76.68 -14.81 47.36
CA ASN A 77 -76.22 -15.66 48.45
C ASN A 77 -77.16 -16.86 48.57
N ALA A 78 -76.63 -18.06 48.83
CA ALA A 78 -77.07 -18.91 49.94
C ALA A 78 -76.24 -20.20 50.00
N SER A 79 -75.42 -20.34 51.04
CA SER A 79 -75.39 -21.50 51.96
C SER A 79 -74.03 -21.57 52.66
N ARG A 80 -74.02 -21.24 53.96
CA ARG A 80 -72.91 -21.54 54.87
C ARG A 80 -72.90 -23.05 55.15
N PRO A 81 -71.69 -23.64 55.25
CA PRO A 81 -71.40 -24.35 56.49
C PRO A 81 -70.05 -23.91 57.08
N SER A 82 -69.99 -23.92 58.39
CA SER A 82 -68.76 -23.72 59.16
C SER A 82 -67.76 -24.84 58.89
N SER A 83 -66.54 -24.49 58.45
CA SER A 83 -65.40 -25.40 58.57
C SER A 83 -64.11 -24.60 58.80
N ARG A 84 -63.48 -24.86 59.95
CA ARG A 84 -62.12 -24.47 60.38
C ARG A 84 -61.18 -24.19 59.19
N LYS A 85 -60.61 -22.97 59.09
CA LYS A 85 -59.48 -22.67 58.19
C LYS A 85 -58.27 -23.53 58.60
N ARG A 86 -58.14 -24.72 58.01
CA ARG A 86 -56.86 -25.44 57.95
C ARG A 86 -55.89 -24.53 57.17
N LYS A 87 -54.76 -24.16 57.79
CA LYS A 87 -53.60 -23.62 57.06
C LYS A 87 -53.30 -24.61 55.93
N ARG A 88 -53.49 -24.20 54.68
CA ARG A 88 -53.06 -24.95 53.50
C ARG A 88 -51.53 -25.05 53.64
N ARG A 89 -51.02 -26.23 54.00
CA ARG A 89 -49.59 -26.50 53.93
C ARG A 89 -49.25 -26.51 52.44
N LEU A 90 -48.38 -25.61 52.00
CA LEU A 90 -47.83 -25.58 50.64
C LEU A 90 -47.29 -26.98 50.33
N GLU A 91 -47.69 -27.56 49.21
CA GLU A 91 -47.12 -28.84 48.77
C GLU A 91 -45.71 -28.61 48.22
N ARG A 92 -44.90 -29.68 48.17
CA ARG A 92 -43.48 -29.58 47.78
C ARG A 92 -43.30 -28.97 46.38
N SER A 93 -44.29 -29.13 45.49
CA SER A 93 -44.37 -28.49 44.16
C SER A 93 -44.51 -26.97 44.22
N ASP A 94 -45.28 -26.44 45.17
CA ASP A 94 -45.50 -24.99 45.30
C ASP A 94 -44.22 -24.27 45.72
N TYR A 95 -43.38 -24.92 46.54
CA TYR A 95 -42.06 -24.41 46.91
C TYR A 95 -41.09 -24.40 45.71
N ILE A 96 -41.21 -25.37 44.79
CA ILE A 96 -40.40 -25.41 43.57
C ILE A 96 -40.83 -24.29 42.63
N HIS A 97 -42.13 -24.08 42.41
CA HIS A 97 -42.61 -22.96 41.60
C HIS A 97 -42.24 -21.59 42.19
N LEU A 98 -42.28 -21.46 43.53
CA LEU A 98 -41.86 -20.24 44.22
C LEU A 98 -40.35 -19.99 44.08
N ALA A 99 -39.53 -21.04 44.21
CA ALA A 99 -38.08 -20.94 44.02
C ALA A 99 -37.73 -20.55 42.58
N LEU A 100 -38.41 -21.14 41.59
CA LEU A 100 -38.19 -20.85 40.17
C LEU A 100 -38.62 -19.41 39.83
N PHE A 101 -39.75 -18.95 40.39
CA PHE A 101 -40.18 -17.55 40.24
C PHE A 101 -39.19 -16.56 40.88
N ALA A 102 -38.60 -16.90 42.03
CA ALA A 102 -37.59 -16.08 42.67
C ALA A 102 -36.30 -15.97 41.82
N VAL A 103 -35.88 -17.06 41.17
CA VAL A 103 -34.72 -17.05 40.26
C VAL A 103 -35.00 -16.19 39.02
N ILE A 104 -36.18 -16.30 38.42
CA ILE A 104 -36.57 -15.46 37.28
C ILE A 104 -36.57 -13.99 37.68
N LEU A 105 -37.14 -13.65 38.84
CA LEU A 105 -37.19 -12.29 39.34
C LEU A 105 -35.80 -11.71 39.62
N LEU A 106 -34.88 -12.53 40.15
CA LEU A 106 -33.48 -12.17 40.31
C LEU A 106 -32.82 -11.86 38.95
N MET A 107 -33.04 -12.72 37.94
CA MET A 107 -32.52 -12.53 36.59
C MET A 107 -33.01 -11.21 35.97
N VAL A 108 -34.32 -10.94 36.05
CA VAL A 108 -34.92 -9.69 35.54
C VAL A 108 -34.37 -8.48 36.28
N LEU A 109 -34.19 -8.56 37.60
CA LEU A 109 -33.60 -7.48 38.39
C LEU A 109 -32.15 -7.20 37.97
N THR A 110 -31.33 -8.25 37.79
CA THR A 110 -29.94 -8.08 37.34
C THR A 110 -29.84 -7.49 35.94
N ALA A 111 -30.73 -7.88 35.02
CA ALA A 111 -30.80 -7.30 33.69
C ALA A 111 -31.21 -5.82 33.74
N ALA A 112 -32.21 -5.47 34.56
CA ALA A 112 -32.64 -4.08 34.73
C ALA A 112 -31.54 -3.20 35.34
N ILE A 113 -30.79 -3.70 36.34
CA ILE A 113 -29.66 -2.97 36.93
C ILE A 113 -28.56 -2.74 35.89
N ARG A 114 -28.18 -3.78 35.13
CA ARG A 114 -27.20 -3.64 34.05
C ARG A 114 -27.66 -2.64 32.98
N LEU A 115 -28.95 -2.65 32.63
CA LEU A 115 -29.50 -1.75 31.64
C LEU A 115 -29.56 -0.30 32.16
N ILE A 116 -29.81 -0.09 33.44
CA ILE A 116 -29.72 1.24 34.07
C ILE A 116 -28.27 1.73 34.08
N ILE A 117 -27.30 0.89 34.44
CA ILE A 117 -25.87 1.24 34.41
C ILE A 117 -25.43 1.59 32.99
N TRP A 118 -25.87 0.81 32.00
CA TRP A 118 -25.58 1.08 30.59
C TRP A 118 -26.26 2.37 30.09
N ASN A 119 -27.49 2.64 30.52
CA ASN A 119 -28.25 3.83 30.12
C ASN A 119 -27.80 5.11 30.83
N ILE A 120 -27.13 5.02 31.97
CA ILE A 120 -26.54 6.21 32.63
C ILE A 120 -25.47 6.84 31.73
N GLY A 121 -24.88 6.07 30.82
CA GLY A 121 -23.86 6.54 29.88
C GLY A 121 -22.59 6.95 30.63
N VAL A 122 -21.44 6.72 30.01
CA VAL A 122 -20.21 7.41 30.40
C VAL A 122 -20.02 8.49 29.35
N ASP A 123 -19.73 9.72 29.76
CA ASP A 123 -19.39 10.78 28.82
C ASP A 123 -18.21 10.29 27.98
N SER A 124 -18.39 10.16 26.68
CA SER A 124 -17.39 9.57 25.78
C SER A 124 -16.21 10.50 25.54
N GLY A 125 -16.24 11.72 26.06
CA GLY A 125 -15.25 12.75 25.75
C GLY A 125 -15.28 13.17 24.27
N TYR A 126 -16.33 12.80 23.55
CA TYR A 126 -16.49 13.06 22.12
C TYR A 126 -16.92 14.51 21.91
N ASP A 127 -15.98 15.36 21.52
CA ASP A 127 -16.26 16.72 21.05
C ASP A 127 -16.49 16.68 19.53
N PRO A 128 -17.72 16.92 19.04
CA PRO A 128 -18.02 16.94 17.62
C PRO A 128 -17.40 18.13 16.86
N ASN A 129 -16.73 19.06 17.58
CA ASN A 129 -15.94 20.14 17.00
C ASN A 129 -14.45 20.01 17.34
N ALA A 130 -14.00 18.88 17.93
CA ALA A 130 -12.59 18.55 17.94
C ALA A 130 -12.18 18.34 16.49
N ASP A 131 -11.30 19.21 16.01
CA ASP A 131 -10.69 19.08 14.71
C ASP A 131 -9.78 17.84 14.74
N THR A 132 -10.29 16.71 14.25
CA THR A 132 -9.47 15.54 13.93
C THR A 132 -8.88 15.73 12.53
N SER A 133 -8.31 16.90 12.22
CA SER A 133 -7.79 17.21 10.88
C SER A 133 -6.64 16.29 10.43
N GLU A 134 -6.17 15.40 11.29
CA GLU A 134 -5.58 14.13 10.85
C GLU A 134 -6.69 13.23 10.28
N PHE A 135 -6.88 13.32 8.96
CA PHE A 135 -7.08 12.07 8.24
C PHE A 135 -5.88 11.19 8.62
N ASP A 136 -6.11 10.16 9.44
CA ASP A 136 -5.09 9.19 9.84
C ASP A 136 -4.78 8.34 8.60
N THR A 137 -4.03 8.91 7.66
CA THR A 137 -3.52 8.19 6.49
C THR A 137 -2.42 7.27 6.99
N GLU A 138 -2.79 6.03 7.28
CA GLU A 138 -1.85 5.01 7.70
C GLU A 138 -0.92 4.63 6.54
N PRO A 139 0.40 4.50 6.79
CA PRO A 139 1.33 4.03 5.77
C PRO A 139 1.03 2.60 5.36
N GLN A 140 1.01 2.34 4.06
CA GLN A 140 0.72 1.00 3.50
C GLN A 140 1.99 0.14 3.39
N ASP A 141 2.70 -0.01 4.49
CA ASP A 141 3.87 -0.89 4.56
C ASP A 141 3.48 -2.35 4.30
N TYR A 142 4.28 -3.06 3.52
CA TYR A 142 4.20 -4.52 3.38
C TYR A 142 5.58 -5.13 3.66
N ILE A 143 5.71 -5.86 4.76
CA ILE A 143 6.99 -6.46 5.16
C ILE A 143 6.95 -7.97 4.90
N GLN A 144 7.69 -8.41 3.90
CA GLN A 144 7.89 -9.81 3.59
C GLN A 144 9.28 -10.25 4.07
N PRO A 145 9.37 -11.11 5.11
CA PRO A 145 10.63 -11.72 5.50
C PRO A 145 11.12 -12.70 4.43
N MET A 146 12.43 -12.94 4.41
CA MET A 146 13.04 -13.93 3.52
C MET A 146 12.59 -15.35 3.90
N ASP A 147 12.25 -16.17 2.90
CA ASP A 147 11.93 -17.58 3.10
C ASP A 147 13.23 -18.37 3.34
N ALA A 148 13.26 -19.19 4.40
CA ALA A 148 14.44 -19.98 4.75
C ALA A 148 14.89 -20.95 3.64
N SER A 149 13.98 -21.37 2.77
CA SER A 149 14.28 -22.23 1.61
C SER A 149 15.10 -21.51 0.53
N LEU A 150 14.96 -20.18 0.40
CA LEU A 150 15.73 -19.38 -0.55
C LEU A 150 17.17 -19.16 -0.10
N LEU A 151 17.44 -19.33 1.19
CA LEU A 151 18.78 -19.28 1.79
C LEU A 151 19.47 -20.66 1.80
N GLU A 152 18.80 -21.73 1.36
CA GLU A 152 19.37 -23.07 1.42
C GLU A 152 20.60 -23.20 0.51
N GLY A 153 21.76 -23.44 1.14
CA GLY A 153 23.04 -23.55 0.43
C GLY A 153 23.79 -22.22 0.24
N HIS A 154 23.21 -21.10 0.70
CA HIS A 154 23.91 -19.83 0.83
C HIS A 154 24.66 -19.78 2.17
N GLU A 155 25.91 -19.32 2.17
CA GLU A 155 26.71 -19.18 3.39
C GLU A 155 26.52 -17.77 3.97
N ASP A 156 25.99 -17.70 5.19
CA ASP A 156 25.91 -16.47 5.98
C ASP A 156 27.28 -16.17 6.60
N ASP A 157 27.88 -15.03 6.24
CA ASP A 157 29.17 -14.57 6.74
C ASP A 157 29.07 -13.76 8.05
N GLY A 158 27.84 -13.52 8.53
CA GLY A 158 27.50 -12.80 9.75
C GLY A 158 27.52 -11.28 9.61
N ILE A 159 27.58 -10.74 8.40
CA ILE A 159 27.61 -9.29 8.13
C ILE A 159 26.41 -8.93 7.24
N ASP A 160 25.47 -8.16 7.78
CA ASP A 160 24.37 -7.60 6.98
C ASP A 160 24.93 -6.68 5.87
N THR A 161 24.86 -7.13 4.62
CA THR A 161 25.37 -6.42 3.45
C THR A 161 24.22 -5.96 2.56
N ILE A 162 24.15 -4.65 2.33
CA ILE A 162 23.06 -3.98 1.62
C ILE A 162 23.61 -3.28 0.37
N VAL A 163 22.91 -3.42 -0.75
CA VAL A 163 23.13 -2.62 -1.96
C VAL A 163 21.95 -1.68 -2.16
N CYS A 164 22.21 -0.38 -2.29
CA CYS A 164 21.18 0.63 -2.57
C CYS A 164 21.16 0.96 -4.07
N LEU A 165 20.00 0.80 -4.71
CA LEU A 165 19.72 1.21 -6.09
C LEU A 165 18.71 2.36 -6.09
N GLY A 166 18.85 3.30 -7.03
CA GLY A 166 17.99 4.47 -7.06
C GLY A 166 18.59 5.68 -7.74
N ASN A 167 18.03 6.84 -7.40
CA ASN A 167 18.47 8.15 -7.84
C ASN A 167 18.68 9.12 -6.65
N ALA A 168 18.17 10.34 -6.72
CA ALA A 168 18.43 11.46 -5.81
C ALA A 168 18.36 11.12 -4.30
N PRO A 169 17.40 10.33 -3.78
CA PRO A 169 17.34 10.01 -2.35
C PRO A 169 18.64 9.39 -1.80
N PHE A 170 19.35 8.64 -2.65
CA PHE A 170 20.64 8.04 -2.34
C PHE A 170 21.83 8.78 -2.96
N SER A 171 21.66 9.49 -4.08
CA SER A 171 22.79 10.10 -4.82
C SER A 171 23.11 11.55 -4.44
N ASP A 172 22.14 12.33 -3.95
CA ASP A 172 22.34 13.76 -3.69
C ASP A 172 23.35 14.05 -2.57
N ASP A 173 23.41 13.15 -1.59
CA ASP A 173 24.40 13.17 -0.52
C ASP A 173 24.94 11.75 -0.32
N ARG A 174 26.23 11.57 -0.61
CA ARG A 174 26.98 10.32 -0.42
C ARG A 174 27.96 10.42 0.77
N GLY A 175 27.89 11.51 1.54
CA GLY A 175 28.72 11.75 2.71
C GLY A 175 28.15 11.15 3.99
N SER A 176 28.53 11.72 5.15
CA SER A 176 28.10 11.24 6.47
C SER A 176 26.60 11.36 6.72
N TYR A 177 25.92 12.26 6.00
CA TYR A 177 24.48 12.49 6.12
C TYR A 177 23.69 11.91 4.95
N GLY A 178 24.36 11.15 4.08
CA GLY A 178 23.73 10.44 2.98
C GLY A 178 22.82 9.31 3.47
N LEU A 179 21.73 9.04 2.76
CA LEU A 179 20.73 8.06 3.20
C LEU A 179 21.34 6.66 3.37
N ALA A 180 22.20 6.24 2.45
CA ALA A 180 22.92 4.97 2.53
C ALA A 180 23.83 4.90 3.77
N THR A 181 24.54 5.99 4.09
CA THR A 181 25.40 6.08 5.28
C THR A 181 24.59 5.99 6.57
N LEU A 182 23.45 6.70 6.64
CA LEU A 182 22.56 6.66 7.80
C LEU A 182 21.96 5.27 7.99
N ILE A 183 21.60 4.57 6.91
CA ILE A 183 21.15 3.17 6.97
C ILE A 183 22.28 2.27 7.51
N ALA A 184 23.50 2.44 7.01
CA ALA A 184 24.67 1.67 7.48
C ALA A 184 24.88 1.83 8.98
N GLU A 185 24.88 3.07 9.47
CA GLU A 185 25.09 3.37 10.89
C GLU A 185 23.96 2.84 11.77
N LYS A 186 22.70 3.07 11.39
CA LYS A 186 21.54 2.65 12.20
C LYS A 186 21.35 1.14 12.22
N CYS A 187 21.66 0.46 11.13
CA CYS A 187 21.49 -1.00 11.02
C CYS A 187 22.75 -1.78 11.37
N SER A 188 23.89 -1.10 11.62
CA SER A 188 25.20 -1.74 11.76
C SER A 188 25.56 -2.65 10.57
N ALA A 189 25.16 -2.22 9.37
CA ALA A 189 25.29 -2.95 8.13
C ALA A 189 26.39 -2.37 7.22
N THR A 190 26.94 -3.19 6.34
CA THR A 190 27.78 -2.73 5.22
C THR A 190 26.85 -2.28 4.09
N VAL A 191 26.92 -1.02 3.67
CA VAL A 191 26.04 -0.48 2.63
C VAL A 191 26.84 0.01 1.42
N TYR A 192 26.54 -0.54 0.26
CA TYR A 192 27.07 -0.09 -1.03
C TYR A 192 26.06 0.81 -1.72
N ASN A 193 26.41 2.08 -1.92
CA ASN A 193 25.55 3.04 -2.61
C ASN A 193 25.78 2.98 -4.13
N CYS A 194 24.88 2.33 -4.85
CA CYS A 194 24.93 2.15 -6.31
C CYS A 194 23.86 2.99 -7.02
N ALA A 195 23.40 4.08 -6.40
CA ALA A 195 22.41 4.98 -7.00
C ALA A 195 23.04 5.93 -8.02
N PHE A 196 22.32 6.14 -9.13
CA PHE A 196 22.76 6.96 -10.26
C PHE A 196 21.98 8.29 -10.28
N PRO A 197 22.66 9.44 -10.21
CA PRO A 197 21.99 10.74 -10.18
C PRO A 197 21.25 11.03 -11.48
N GLY A 198 20.05 11.59 -11.37
CA GLY A 198 19.20 11.92 -12.53
C GLY A 198 18.74 10.70 -13.34
N SER A 199 18.89 9.49 -12.79
CA SER A 199 18.29 8.27 -13.36
C SER A 199 16.80 8.17 -13.00
N TYR A 200 16.12 7.27 -13.71
CA TYR A 200 14.68 7.05 -13.60
C TYR A 200 14.44 5.58 -13.28
N LEU A 201 13.28 5.28 -12.69
CA LEU A 201 12.89 3.89 -12.47
C LEU A 201 12.61 3.23 -13.83
N SER A 202 11.84 3.89 -14.67
CA SER A 202 11.49 3.43 -16.01
C SER A 202 12.52 3.87 -17.07
N MET A 203 12.37 3.36 -18.29
CA MET A 203 13.00 3.88 -19.50
C MET A 203 12.10 4.94 -20.16
N LYS A 204 12.69 5.91 -20.86
CA LYS A 204 11.94 6.90 -21.65
C LYS A 204 11.59 6.34 -23.02
N TYR A 205 12.51 5.62 -23.64
CA TYR A 205 12.33 5.06 -24.97
C TYR A 205 12.39 3.54 -24.94
N GLN A 206 11.75 2.91 -25.93
CA GLN A 206 11.76 1.45 -26.07
C GLN A 206 13.17 0.89 -26.33
N ASP A 207 13.97 1.65 -27.08
CA ASP A 207 15.34 1.31 -27.41
C ASP A 207 16.27 2.41 -26.90
N TYR A 208 17.40 2.01 -26.32
CA TYR A 208 18.42 2.95 -25.86
C TYR A 208 18.94 3.84 -27.00
N SER A 209 19.21 5.10 -26.68
CA SER A 209 19.85 6.06 -27.58
C SER A 209 20.76 7.01 -26.83
N ASP A 210 21.92 7.34 -27.42
CA ASP A 210 22.86 8.32 -26.86
C ASP A 210 22.28 9.73 -26.69
N SER A 211 21.14 10.03 -27.32
CA SER A 211 20.42 11.29 -27.07
C SER A 211 19.75 11.35 -25.71
N TYR A 212 19.60 10.20 -25.04
CA TYR A 212 19.01 10.08 -23.72
C TYR A 212 19.74 8.97 -22.93
N PRO A 213 20.99 9.24 -22.51
CA PRO A 213 21.85 8.24 -21.87
C PRO A 213 21.29 7.73 -20.53
N GLN A 214 20.38 8.47 -19.90
CA GLN A 214 19.71 8.08 -18.65
C GLN A 214 18.98 6.74 -18.76
N ASP A 215 18.53 6.33 -19.95
CA ASP A 215 17.89 5.03 -20.13
C ASP A 215 18.82 3.88 -19.72
N ALA A 216 20.12 3.97 -20.06
CA ALA A 216 21.11 2.97 -19.66
C ALA A 216 21.31 2.87 -18.13
N LEU A 217 20.90 3.90 -17.38
CA LEU A 217 20.98 3.97 -15.94
C LEU A 217 19.60 3.75 -15.27
N SER A 218 18.58 3.40 -16.04
CA SER A 218 17.27 3.03 -15.50
C SER A 218 17.34 1.74 -14.68
N LEU A 219 16.41 1.56 -13.73
CA LEU A 219 16.45 0.45 -12.78
C LEU A 219 16.63 -0.91 -13.47
N TYR A 220 15.88 -1.18 -14.54
CA TYR A 220 15.97 -2.46 -15.23
C TYR A 220 17.31 -2.65 -15.94
N LEU A 221 17.88 -1.63 -16.58
CA LEU A 221 19.17 -1.77 -17.25
C LEU A 221 20.33 -1.87 -16.27
N VAL A 222 20.26 -1.17 -15.13
CA VAL A 222 21.19 -1.38 -14.00
C VAL A 222 21.09 -2.82 -13.48
N THR A 223 19.87 -3.33 -13.31
CA THR A 223 19.61 -4.70 -12.85
C THR A 223 20.11 -5.73 -13.87
N ALA A 224 19.89 -5.49 -15.16
CA ALA A 224 20.38 -6.37 -16.22
C ALA A 224 21.91 -6.41 -16.25
N SER A 225 22.57 -5.27 -16.05
CA SER A 225 24.04 -5.20 -15.97
C SER A 225 24.60 -5.93 -14.75
N LEU A 226 24.03 -5.74 -13.55
CA LEU A 226 24.52 -6.45 -12.36
C LEU A 226 24.24 -7.95 -12.41
N CYS A 227 23.06 -8.39 -12.87
CA CYS A 227 22.73 -9.81 -12.96
C CYS A 227 23.47 -10.51 -14.10
N GLY A 228 23.78 -9.79 -15.19
CA GLY A 228 24.50 -10.29 -16.35
C GLY A 228 26.02 -10.18 -16.24
N GLY A 229 26.54 -9.33 -15.36
CA GLY A 229 27.96 -9.00 -15.25
C GLY A 229 28.51 -8.24 -16.47
N ASP A 230 27.67 -7.48 -17.18
CA ASP A 230 28.05 -6.66 -18.34
C ASP A 230 27.64 -5.20 -18.14
N PHE A 231 28.64 -4.36 -17.89
CA PHE A 231 28.48 -2.93 -17.62
C PHE A 231 28.79 -2.05 -18.83
N THR A 232 29.09 -2.64 -20.01
CA THR A 232 29.56 -1.91 -21.20
C THR A 232 28.64 -0.75 -21.59
N LEU A 233 27.31 -0.96 -21.53
CA LEU A 233 26.34 0.08 -21.85
C LEU A 233 26.36 1.22 -20.82
N MET A 234 26.46 0.89 -19.54
CA MET A 234 26.52 1.86 -18.44
C MET A 234 27.81 2.67 -18.48
N GLU A 235 28.97 2.02 -18.72
CA GLU A 235 30.26 2.70 -18.90
C GLU A 235 30.20 3.74 -20.03
N HIS A 236 29.56 3.37 -21.15
CA HIS A 236 29.36 4.28 -22.27
C HIS A 236 28.47 5.47 -21.88
N ALA A 237 27.32 5.20 -21.25
CA ALA A 237 26.36 6.21 -20.83
C ALA A 237 26.92 7.15 -19.74
N ALA A 238 27.76 6.65 -18.84
CA ALA A 238 28.46 7.45 -17.82
C ALA A 238 29.33 8.56 -18.44
N GLY A 239 29.86 8.32 -19.65
CA GLY A 239 30.59 9.33 -20.42
C GLY A 239 29.72 10.44 -21.02
N LEU A 240 28.40 10.25 -21.08
CA LEU A 240 27.43 11.11 -21.77
C LEU A 240 26.53 11.92 -20.81
N VAL A 241 26.30 11.45 -19.59
CA VAL A 241 25.48 12.16 -18.59
C VAL A 241 26.13 13.46 -18.11
N GLU A 242 25.33 14.30 -17.44
CA GLU A 242 25.78 15.58 -16.89
C GLU A 242 26.68 15.39 -15.66
N ASP A 243 26.21 14.68 -14.64
CA ASP A 243 27.00 14.36 -13.45
C ASP A 243 27.82 13.08 -13.63
N LYS A 244 28.97 13.23 -14.30
CA LYS A 244 29.86 12.11 -14.59
C LYS A 244 30.58 11.58 -13.35
N GLU A 245 30.96 12.46 -12.43
CA GLU A 245 31.79 12.07 -11.28
C GLU A 245 31.03 11.11 -10.37
N THR A 246 29.83 11.51 -9.94
CA THR A 246 28.97 10.68 -9.09
C THR A 246 28.50 9.42 -9.82
N THR A 247 28.22 9.51 -11.13
CA THR A 247 27.83 8.35 -11.94
C THR A 247 28.96 7.32 -12.05
N HIS A 248 30.20 7.77 -12.29
CA HIS A 248 31.36 6.88 -12.34
C HIS A 248 31.66 6.25 -10.98
N GLU A 249 31.51 7.00 -9.88
CA GLU A 249 31.65 6.46 -8.52
C GLU A 249 30.60 5.36 -8.23
N ALA A 250 29.34 5.59 -8.59
CA ALA A 250 28.26 4.62 -8.43
C ALA A 250 28.50 3.35 -9.26
N LEU A 251 28.96 3.52 -10.51
CA LEU A 251 29.30 2.42 -11.40
C LEU A 251 30.48 1.59 -10.87
N GLU A 252 31.58 2.25 -10.49
CA GLU A 252 32.75 1.57 -9.91
C GLU A 252 32.37 0.82 -8.62
N THR A 253 31.49 1.40 -7.80
CA THR A 253 30.98 0.73 -6.61
C THR A 253 30.22 -0.55 -7.01
N LEU A 254 29.27 -0.44 -7.93
CA LEU A 254 28.43 -1.56 -8.38
C LEU A 254 29.25 -2.70 -9.02
N GLU A 255 30.26 -2.38 -9.82
CA GLU A 255 31.17 -3.36 -10.45
C GLU A 255 31.99 -4.17 -9.44
N ASN A 256 32.29 -3.58 -8.29
CA ASN A 256 33.13 -4.18 -7.25
C ASN A 256 32.34 -4.94 -6.17
N VAL A 257 31.00 -4.90 -6.20
CA VAL A 257 30.17 -5.65 -5.25
C VAL A 257 30.21 -7.15 -5.56
N ASP A 258 30.51 -7.95 -4.54
CA ASP A 258 30.31 -9.40 -4.60
C ASP A 258 28.87 -9.75 -4.21
N PHE A 259 28.00 -9.95 -5.20
CA PHE A 259 26.60 -10.31 -4.97
C PHE A 259 26.41 -11.70 -4.32
N SER A 260 27.49 -12.47 -4.11
CA SER A 260 27.42 -13.68 -3.29
C SER A 260 27.49 -13.41 -1.78
N THR A 261 27.76 -12.18 -1.35
CA THR A 261 27.75 -11.77 0.06
C THR A 261 26.65 -10.76 0.39
N VAL A 262 25.81 -10.40 -0.59
CA VAL A 262 24.75 -9.41 -0.40
C VAL A 262 23.53 -10.08 0.20
N ASP A 263 22.98 -9.52 1.28
CA ASP A 263 21.76 -10.00 1.93
C ASP A 263 20.52 -9.24 1.44
N MET A 264 20.70 -7.97 1.08
CA MET A 264 19.59 -7.08 0.76
C MET A 264 19.89 -6.11 -0.38
N ILE A 265 18.93 -5.94 -1.29
CA ILE A 265 18.88 -4.83 -2.22
C ILE A 265 17.75 -3.89 -1.79
N VAL A 266 18.09 -2.62 -1.60
CA VAL A 266 17.14 -1.55 -1.28
C VAL A 266 16.97 -0.65 -2.50
N ILE A 267 15.74 -0.49 -2.97
CA ILE A 267 15.42 0.30 -4.17
C ILE A 267 14.64 1.54 -3.74
N MET A 268 15.09 2.73 -4.12
CA MET A 268 14.34 3.98 -3.89
C MET A 268 14.52 4.95 -5.05
N TYR A 269 13.40 5.32 -5.68
CA TYR A 269 13.35 6.42 -6.64
C TYR A 269 12.49 7.55 -6.08
N ASP A 270 12.85 8.78 -6.39
CA ASP A 270 12.02 9.95 -6.13
C ASP A 270 10.88 10.09 -7.17
N LEU A 271 10.18 11.22 -7.13
CA LEU A 271 9.08 11.53 -8.06
C LEU A 271 9.54 11.91 -9.49
N SER A 272 10.79 11.67 -9.90
CA SER A 272 11.30 12.05 -11.22
C SER A 272 10.49 11.47 -12.39
N ASP A 273 10.10 10.21 -12.31
CA ASP A 273 9.24 9.58 -13.34
C ASP A 273 7.87 10.25 -13.43
N TYR A 274 7.29 10.66 -12.29
CA TYR A 274 6.05 11.44 -12.26
C TYR A 274 6.28 12.82 -12.91
N MET A 275 7.35 13.53 -12.56
CA MET A 275 7.68 14.85 -13.14
C MET A 275 7.88 14.83 -14.66
N ASP A 276 8.39 13.72 -15.19
CA ASP A 276 8.62 13.53 -16.64
C ASP A 276 7.40 12.88 -17.34
N ASP A 277 6.24 12.83 -16.69
CA ASP A 277 4.97 12.27 -17.19
C ASP A 277 5.12 10.85 -17.75
N ARG A 278 5.86 10.00 -17.03
CA ARG A 278 6.12 8.62 -17.47
C ARG A 278 4.95 7.72 -17.14
N PRO A 279 4.51 6.81 -18.03
CA PRO A 279 3.34 5.99 -17.78
C PRO A 279 3.49 5.10 -16.55
N VAL A 280 2.44 4.98 -15.74
CA VAL A 280 2.47 4.13 -14.54
C VAL A 280 2.49 2.65 -14.90
N MET A 281 1.64 2.24 -15.85
CA MET A 281 1.44 0.83 -16.19
C MET A 281 1.02 0.63 -17.65
N ASP A 282 1.20 -0.61 -18.11
CA ASP A 282 0.65 -1.12 -19.36
C ASP A 282 -0.22 -2.35 -19.04
N GLU A 283 -1.53 -2.23 -19.26
CA GLU A 283 -2.51 -3.29 -18.96
C GLU A 283 -2.25 -4.59 -19.73
N ASN A 284 -1.52 -4.53 -20.85
CA ASN A 284 -1.27 -5.68 -21.71
C ASN A 284 0.14 -6.26 -21.54
N ASN A 285 1.01 -5.57 -20.80
CA ASN A 285 2.40 -5.95 -20.61
C ASN A 285 2.94 -5.43 -19.27
N ASP A 286 2.86 -6.29 -18.25
CA ASP A 286 3.27 -5.99 -16.88
C ASP A 286 4.80 -5.93 -16.67
N ILE A 287 5.58 -6.11 -17.74
CA ILE A 287 7.05 -5.95 -17.77
C ILE A 287 7.49 -4.92 -18.83
N ASN A 288 6.59 -4.01 -19.22
CA ASN A 288 6.93 -2.91 -20.11
C ASN A 288 7.87 -1.91 -19.42
N LEU A 289 9.14 -1.90 -19.84
CA LEU A 289 10.21 -1.10 -19.24
C LEU A 289 10.00 0.42 -19.33
N ILE A 290 9.13 0.89 -20.23
CA ILE A 290 8.78 2.32 -20.34
C ILE A 290 7.84 2.74 -19.20
N THR A 291 7.20 1.78 -18.54
CA THR A 291 6.25 2.04 -17.47
C THR A 291 6.89 1.85 -16.10
N TRP A 292 6.46 2.64 -15.12
CA TRP A 292 6.91 2.54 -13.73
C TRP A 292 6.76 1.10 -13.18
N ASN A 293 5.55 0.54 -13.30
CA ASN A 293 5.28 -0.81 -12.81
C ASN A 293 6.06 -1.86 -13.59
N GLY A 294 6.11 -1.74 -14.91
CA GLY A 294 6.75 -2.73 -15.75
C GLY A 294 8.26 -2.81 -15.52
N ALA A 295 8.93 -1.66 -15.38
CA ALA A 295 10.35 -1.62 -15.06
C ALA A 295 10.64 -2.17 -13.65
N LEU A 296 9.85 -1.81 -12.64
CA LEU A 296 10.03 -2.34 -11.29
C LEU A 296 9.81 -3.86 -11.25
N ASN A 297 8.70 -4.34 -11.84
CA ASN A 297 8.33 -5.75 -11.88
C ASN A 297 9.41 -6.59 -12.59
N ALA A 298 9.84 -6.15 -13.77
CA ALA A 298 10.89 -6.83 -14.52
C ALA A 298 12.23 -6.89 -13.75
N SER A 299 12.57 -5.82 -13.02
CA SER A 299 13.81 -5.76 -12.23
C SER A 299 13.76 -6.70 -11.03
N ILE A 300 12.66 -6.68 -10.27
CA ILE A 300 12.47 -7.58 -9.12
C ILE A 300 12.56 -9.05 -9.58
N GLN A 301 11.85 -9.40 -10.65
CA GLN A 301 11.86 -10.77 -11.18
C GLN A 301 13.25 -11.20 -11.63
N LEU A 302 14.02 -10.31 -12.28
CA LEU A 302 15.37 -10.62 -12.71
C LEU A 302 16.31 -10.85 -11.52
N ILE A 303 16.25 -10.01 -10.49
CA ILE A 303 17.02 -10.19 -9.25
C ILE A 303 16.66 -11.52 -8.58
N GLN A 304 15.37 -11.81 -8.39
CA GLN A 304 14.94 -13.05 -7.74
C GLN A 304 15.34 -14.31 -8.53
N GLN A 305 15.38 -14.23 -9.87
CA GLN A 305 15.83 -15.33 -10.71
C GLN A 305 17.34 -15.56 -10.62
N THR A 306 18.13 -14.48 -10.56
CA THR A 306 19.60 -14.57 -10.53
C THR A 306 20.15 -14.81 -9.12
N TYR A 307 19.59 -14.14 -8.13
CA TYR A 307 20.01 -14.12 -6.73
C TYR A 307 18.82 -14.36 -5.79
N PRO A 308 18.27 -15.59 -5.76
CA PRO A 308 17.06 -15.90 -4.99
C PRO A 308 17.21 -15.67 -3.47
N TYR A 309 18.45 -15.68 -2.97
CA TYR A 309 18.78 -15.47 -1.55
C TYR A 309 18.80 -13.99 -1.12
N ILE A 310 18.77 -13.04 -2.06
CA ILE A 310 18.81 -11.61 -1.75
C ILE A 310 17.42 -11.08 -1.43
N ARG A 311 17.25 -10.46 -0.26
CA ARG A 311 16.00 -9.79 0.12
C ARG A 311 15.87 -8.47 -0.63
N ILE A 312 14.70 -8.20 -1.20
CA ILE A 312 14.43 -6.92 -1.85
C ILE A 312 13.50 -6.10 -0.95
N VAL A 313 13.88 -4.84 -0.74
CA VAL A 313 13.07 -3.84 -0.04
C VAL A 313 12.92 -2.61 -0.93
N VAL A 314 11.69 -2.31 -1.31
CA VAL A 314 11.35 -1.09 -2.04
C VAL A 314 11.02 0.01 -1.04
N LEU A 315 11.48 1.21 -1.30
CA LEU A 315 11.16 2.42 -0.56
C LEU A 315 10.42 3.34 -1.51
N SER A 316 9.14 3.61 -1.24
CA SER A 316 8.37 4.50 -2.10
C SER A 316 8.98 5.91 -2.13
N PRO A 317 8.68 6.72 -3.16
CA PRO A 317 8.96 8.16 -3.10
C PRO A 317 8.23 8.81 -1.91
N SER A 318 8.77 9.93 -1.42
CA SER A 318 8.14 10.77 -0.42
C SER A 318 7.17 11.78 -1.04
N TYR A 319 6.41 12.50 -0.21
CA TYR A 319 5.68 13.68 -0.66
C TYR A 319 6.61 14.66 -1.39
N GLY A 320 6.09 15.30 -2.44
CA GLY A 320 6.81 16.30 -3.20
C GLY A 320 5.90 17.28 -3.93
N GLN A 321 6.40 18.50 -4.12
CA GLN A 321 5.82 19.54 -4.97
C GLN A 321 6.93 20.25 -5.73
N PHE A 322 6.66 20.68 -6.95
CA PHE A 322 7.65 21.34 -7.81
C PHE A 322 7.01 22.44 -8.64
N THR A 323 7.84 23.28 -9.24
CA THR A 323 7.38 24.32 -10.16
C THR A 323 7.55 23.82 -11.59
N ASP A 324 6.46 23.86 -12.38
CA ASP A 324 6.49 23.47 -13.79
C ASP A 324 7.25 24.50 -14.66
N ALA A 325 7.39 24.19 -15.95
CA ALA A 325 8.06 25.07 -16.91
C ALA A 325 7.37 26.44 -17.11
N ASP A 326 6.08 26.55 -16.80
CA ASP A 326 5.28 27.77 -16.91
C ASP A 326 5.31 28.61 -15.61
N GLY A 327 5.95 28.09 -14.55
CA GLY A 327 6.07 28.76 -13.26
C GLY A 327 4.92 28.48 -12.29
N ASN A 328 4.06 27.50 -12.56
CA ASN A 328 2.99 27.10 -11.67
C ASN A 328 3.50 26.06 -10.67
N LEU A 329 3.05 26.18 -9.42
CA LEU A 329 3.30 25.18 -8.40
C LEU A 329 2.40 23.96 -8.67
N VAL A 330 3.01 22.80 -8.87
CA VAL A 330 2.36 21.50 -9.03
C VAL A 330 2.46 20.76 -7.71
N ASN A 331 1.32 20.44 -7.11
CA ASN A 331 1.26 19.55 -5.95
C ASN A 331 0.98 18.13 -6.42
N ALA A 332 1.98 17.26 -6.27
CA ALA A 332 1.94 15.89 -6.77
C ALA A 332 0.87 15.01 -6.09
N ASP A 333 0.33 15.43 -4.94
CA ASP A 333 -0.79 14.75 -4.26
C ASP A 333 -2.11 14.87 -5.05
N THR A 334 -2.31 15.99 -5.76
CA THR A 334 -3.63 16.36 -6.31
C THR A 334 -3.65 16.60 -7.82
N GLU A 335 -2.51 16.93 -8.41
CA GLU A 335 -2.39 17.19 -9.84
C GLU A 335 -2.09 15.88 -10.58
N ASP A 336 -2.77 15.66 -11.70
CA ASP A 336 -2.55 14.52 -12.60
C ASP A 336 -1.94 15.06 -13.89
N LEU A 337 -0.74 14.57 -14.23
CA LEU A 337 0.00 15.01 -15.42
C LEU A 337 -0.36 14.24 -16.69
N GLY A 338 -1.21 13.21 -16.57
CA GLY A 338 -1.69 12.39 -17.68
C GLY A 338 -1.77 10.90 -17.34
N ASN A 339 -1.12 10.47 -16.26
CA ASN A 339 -0.95 9.08 -15.88
C ASN A 339 -1.33 8.78 -14.41
N GLY A 340 -2.01 9.71 -13.73
CA GLY A 340 -2.34 9.64 -12.31
C GLY A 340 -1.55 10.64 -11.48
N THR A 341 -1.94 10.79 -10.20
CA THR A 341 -1.21 11.59 -9.22
C THR A 341 -0.06 10.77 -8.61
N LEU A 342 0.88 11.39 -7.89
CA LEU A 342 1.97 10.65 -7.23
C LEU A 342 1.48 9.55 -6.26
N PRO A 343 0.41 9.75 -5.47
CA PRO A 343 -0.25 8.67 -4.74
C PRO A 343 -0.65 7.46 -5.61
N ASP A 344 -1.10 7.67 -6.86
CA ASP A 344 -1.40 6.56 -7.76
C ASP A 344 -0.13 5.76 -8.10
N TYR A 345 0.99 6.43 -8.38
CA TYR A 345 2.28 5.77 -8.61
C TYR A 345 2.71 4.94 -7.40
N VAL A 346 2.60 5.50 -6.18
CA VAL A 346 2.94 4.82 -4.92
C VAL A 346 2.06 3.58 -4.70
N LEU A 347 0.75 3.69 -4.88
CA LEU A 347 -0.17 2.55 -4.75
C LEU A 347 0.18 1.44 -5.73
N HIS A 348 0.51 1.80 -6.96
CA HIS A 348 0.92 0.87 -7.99
C HIS A 348 2.27 0.20 -7.69
N GLU A 349 3.23 0.94 -7.16
CA GLU A 349 4.50 0.43 -6.66
C GLU A 349 4.30 -0.61 -5.54
N ILE A 350 3.43 -0.31 -4.58
CA ILE A 350 3.04 -1.21 -3.49
C ILE A 350 2.45 -2.51 -4.06
N ASN A 351 1.53 -2.41 -5.02
CA ASN A 351 0.93 -3.58 -5.64
C ASN A 351 1.97 -4.47 -6.34
N VAL A 352 2.94 -3.88 -7.05
CA VAL A 352 4.02 -4.63 -7.71
C VAL A 352 4.92 -5.32 -6.70
N ALA A 353 5.32 -4.62 -5.63
CA ALA A 353 6.13 -5.20 -4.56
C ALA A 353 5.41 -6.37 -3.87
N MET A 354 4.14 -6.18 -3.53
CA MET A 354 3.30 -7.23 -2.93
C MET A 354 3.13 -8.44 -3.86
N ALA A 355 2.87 -8.22 -5.14
CA ALA A 355 2.69 -9.30 -6.12
C ALA A 355 3.93 -10.16 -6.30
N ASN A 356 5.13 -9.57 -6.18
CA ASN A 356 6.40 -10.29 -6.24
C ASN A 356 6.87 -10.84 -4.88
N GLY A 357 6.12 -10.61 -3.81
CA GLY A 357 6.49 -11.06 -2.46
C GLY A 357 7.78 -10.40 -1.95
N VAL A 358 7.99 -9.11 -2.25
CA VAL A 358 9.11 -8.33 -1.70
C VAL A 358 8.59 -7.28 -0.73
N SER A 359 9.46 -6.79 0.17
CA SER A 359 9.02 -5.77 1.13
C SER A 359 8.88 -4.41 0.45
N ILE A 360 7.94 -3.58 0.92
CA ILE A 360 7.87 -2.15 0.59
C ILE A 360 7.57 -1.31 1.84
N LEU A 361 8.26 -0.18 1.97
CA LEU A 361 7.93 0.86 2.94
C LEU A 361 7.30 2.05 2.23
N ASP A 362 6.12 2.44 2.70
CA ASP A 362 5.41 3.62 2.23
C ASP A 362 6.00 4.86 2.92
N ASN A 363 6.96 5.52 2.26
CA ASN A 363 7.54 6.76 2.75
C ASN A 363 6.65 7.97 2.48
N TYR A 364 5.72 7.86 1.54
CA TYR A 364 4.82 8.95 1.15
C TYR A 364 3.92 9.34 2.32
N TYR A 365 3.27 8.35 2.95
CA TYR A 365 2.46 8.55 4.14
C TYR A 365 3.21 8.22 5.44
N GLY A 366 4.31 7.46 5.39
CA GLY A 366 5.00 6.97 6.59
C GLY A 366 6.25 7.71 7.04
N SER A 367 6.86 8.52 6.18
CA SER A 367 8.13 9.17 6.50
C SER A 367 8.05 10.68 6.34
N VAL A 368 7.98 11.15 5.10
CA VAL A 368 8.00 12.57 4.75
C VAL A 368 6.70 12.90 4.03
N THR A 369 5.71 13.30 4.81
CA THR A 369 4.38 13.73 4.34
C THR A 369 4.36 15.24 4.07
N GLU A 370 3.26 15.78 3.56
CA GLU A 370 3.05 17.22 3.41
C GLU A 370 3.37 18.02 4.69
N ASN A 371 3.01 17.47 5.86
CA ASN A 371 3.23 18.12 7.15
C ASN A 371 4.71 18.27 7.52
N GLN A 372 5.57 17.37 7.03
CA GLN A 372 7.02 17.41 7.27
C GLN A 372 7.81 18.04 6.11
N ALA A 373 7.15 18.31 4.98
CA ALA A 373 7.81 18.78 3.76
C ALA A 373 8.72 20.00 4.00
N ALA A 374 8.26 20.98 4.77
CA ALA A 374 9.02 22.21 5.04
C ALA A 374 10.32 21.98 5.84
N GLU A 375 10.38 20.92 6.65
CA GLU A 375 11.56 20.57 7.44
C GLU A 375 12.45 19.55 6.73
N CYS A 376 11.86 18.66 5.92
CA CYS A 376 12.53 17.50 5.36
C CYS A 376 12.97 17.65 3.89
N LEU A 377 12.48 18.68 3.18
CA LEU A 377 12.74 18.89 1.74
C LEU A 377 13.46 20.21 1.48
N THR A 378 14.37 20.24 0.51
CA THR A 378 15.18 21.44 0.18
C THR A 378 14.48 22.37 -0.81
N ASP A 379 13.85 21.80 -1.83
CA ASP A 379 13.24 22.52 -2.96
C ASP A 379 11.82 22.04 -3.26
N GLY A 380 11.19 21.41 -2.27
CA GLY A 380 9.84 20.89 -2.35
C GLY A 380 9.78 19.39 -2.62
N TYR A 381 10.89 18.74 -2.98
CA TYR A 381 10.90 17.28 -3.17
C TYR A 381 12.24 16.57 -2.94
N HIS A 382 13.40 17.23 -3.09
CA HIS A 382 14.67 16.61 -2.71
C HIS A 382 14.81 16.54 -1.20
N LEU A 383 15.11 15.35 -0.68
CA LEU A 383 15.34 15.12 0.75
C LEU A 383 16.56 15.92 1.22
N ASN A 384 16.42 16.61 2.35
CA ASN A 384 17.56 17.13 3.10
C ASN A 384 18.00 16.12 4.17
N GLU A 385 18.97 16.50 5.01
CA GLU A 385 19.48 15.66 6.11
C GLU A 385 18.35 15.16 7.03
N ALA A 386 17.41 16.01 7.44
CA ALA A 386 16.29 15.61 8.31
C ALA A 386 15.35 14.62 7.61
N GLY A 387 15.09 14.81 6.31
CA GLY A 387 14.31 13.88 5.51
C GLY A 387 14.98 12.49 5.41
N ARG A 388 16.28 12.47 5.11
CA ARG A 388 17.06 11.23 5.02
C ARG A 388 17.14 10.50 6.36
N GLU A 389 17.35 11.23 7.45
CA GLU A 389 17.37 10.68 8.82
C GLU A 389 16.03 10.03 9.18
N ARG A 390 14.92 10.65 8.79
CA ARG A 390 13.57 10.13 9.05
C ARG A 390 13.29 8.83 8.30
N ILE A 391 13.70 8.75 7.04
CA ILE A 391 13.58 7.52 6.24
C ILE A 391 14.52 6.43 6.77
N ALA A 392 15.79 6.74 7.05
CA ALA A 392 16.75 5.78 7.59
C ALA A 392 16.30 5.20 8.93
N LYS A 393 15.75 6.05 9.82
CA LYS A 393 15.17 5.62 11.10
C LYS A 393 14.00 4.67 10.88
N ARG A 394 13.03 5.05 10.05
CA ARG A 394 11.87 4.19 9.74
C ARG A 394 12.31 2.85 9.14
N PHE A 395 13.30 2.87 8.25
CA PHE A 395 13.88 1.66 7.68
C PHE A 395 14.44 0.73 8.76
N ALA A 396 15.30 1.24 9.65
CA ALA A 396 15.86 0.45 10.75
C ALA A 396 14.78 -0.12 11.68
N GLU A 397 13.75 0.68 12.00
CA GLU A 397 12.63 0.25 12.86
C GLU A 397 11.77 -0.85 12.21
N LYS A 398 11.49 -0.75 10.91
CA LYS A 398 10.54 -1.64 10.23
C LYS A 398 11.20 -2.89 9.66
N ILE A 399 12.42 -2.76 9.13
CA ILE A 399 13.11 -3.83 8.42
C ILE A 399 14.03 -4.61 9.36
N PHE A 400 14.74 -3.91 10.25
CA PHE A 400 15.68 -4.49 11.21
C PHE A 400 15.11 -4.62 12.62
N LEU A 401 13.92 -4.07 12.88
CA LEU A 401 13.25 -4.09 14.20
C LEU A 401 14.08 -3.44 15.31
N ILE A 402 14.93 -2.47 14.94
CA ILE A 402 15.75 -1.71 15.87
C ILE A 402 14.90 -0.61 16.49
N GLN A 403 14.81 -0.59 17.83
CA GLN A 403 14.15 0.48 18.56
C GLN A 403 15.21 1.42 19.13
N GLU A 404 15.12 2.72 18.84
CA GLU A 404 15.93 3.72 19.56
C GLU A 404 15.39 3.87 20.99
N GLU A 405 16.29 3.82 21.99
CA GLU A 405 15.94 4.25 23.35
C GLU A 405 15.78 5.79 23.34
N GLU A 406 14.55 6.27 23.59
CA GLU A 406 14.22 7.71 23.70
C GLU A 406 15.00 8.47 24.79
#